data_AF-A0A498P3X0-F1
#
_entry.id   AF-A0A498P3X0-F1
#
_cell.length_a   1.000
_cell.length_b   1.000
_cell.length_c   1.000
_cell.angle_alpha   90.00
_cell.angle_beta   90.00
_cell.angle_gamma   90.00
#
_symmetry.space_group_name_H-M   'P 1'
#
loop_
_entity.id
_entity.type
_entity.pdbx_description
1 polymer ?
#
loop_
_entity_poly.entity_id
_entity_poly.type
_entity_poly.pdbx_seq_one_letter_code
_entity_poly.pdbx_strand_id
1 'polypeptide(L)'
;MPTSVLQPRRTKPCRANANAGQAASALHVMPILQVYQAKLLKSLDESGPDPEVFKELRRATDLALRTTKMTARAIGRSMGNLVVLDRHLWLTLTELEDTENMALLDAPVDPSGLFRVAVETFTETSAETIQGHQPLPA
;
A
#
# COMPACT_ATOMS: atom_id res chain seq x y z
N MET A 1 -18.97 4.94 -37.04
CA MET A 1 -18.90 3.80 -36.11
C MET A 1 -17.48 3.69 -35.57
N PRO A 2 -17.12 4.30 -34.43
CA PRO A 2 -15.81 4.06 -33.85
C PRO A 2 -15.89 2.86 -32.90
N THR A 3 -15.07 1.86 -33.19
CA THR A 3 -14.82 0.69 -32.35
C THR A 3 -14.13 1.14 -31.06
N SER A 4 -14.87 1.08 -29.96
CA SER A 4 -14.34 1.26 -28.61
C SER A 4 -13.29 0.18 -28.34
N VAL A 5 -12.04 0.62 -28.20
CA VAL A 5 -10.92 -0.22 -27.77
C VAL A 5 -11.16 -0.54 -26.30
N LEU A 6 -11.57 -1.77 -26.01
CA LEU A 6 -11.66 -2.34 -24.67
C LEU A 6 -10.25 -2.42 -24.06
N GLN A 7 -9.72 -1.29 -23.63
CA GLN A 7 -8.49 -1.21 -22.85
C GLN A 7 -8.79 -1.84 -21.48
N PRO A 8 -8.11 -2.93 -21.07
CA PRO A 8 -8.64 -3.78 -20.02
C PRO A 8 -8.59 -3.09 -18.65
N ARG A 9 -9.75 -2.97 -18.00
CA ARG A 9 -9.96 -2.65 -16.57
C ARG A 9 -9.29 -3.66 -15.59
N ARG A 10 -8.14 -4.25 -15.95
CA ARG A 10 -7.46 -5.34 -15.22
C ARG A 10 -6.12 -4.95 -14.58
N THR A 11 -5.67 -3.71 -14.73
CA THR A 11 -4.29 -3.31 -14.36
C THR A 11 -4.10 -3.10 -12.85
N LYS A 12 -5.12 -2.64 -12.13
CA LYS A 12 -5.03 -2.30 -10.70
C LYS A 12 -5.04 -3.54 -9.76
N PRO A 13 -5.94 -4.53 -9.92
CA PRO A 13 -5.91 -5.77 -9.12
C PRO A 13 -4.61 -6.57 -9.34
N CYS A 14 -4.09 -6.53 -10.57
CA CYS A 14 -2.85 -7.20 -10.94
C CYS A 14 -1.63 -6.65 -10.16
N ARG A 15 -1.58 -5.33 -9.90
CA ARG A 15 -0.51 -4.72 -9.10
C ARG A 15 -0.59 -5.05 -7.61
N ALA A 16 -1.80 -5.11 -7.03
CA ALA A 16 -1.98 -5.51 -5.63
C ALA A 16 -1.53 -6.97 -5.40
N ASN A 17 -1.93 -7.87 -6.31
CA ASN A 17 -1.54 -9.29 -6.28
C ASN A 17 -0.04 -9.49 -6.53
N ALA A 18 0.58 -8.71 -7.43
CA ALA A 18 2.02 -8.75 -7.66
C ALA A 18 2.83 -8.33 -6.42
N ASN A 19 2.40 -7.28 -5.71
CA ASN A 19 3.05 -6.84 -4.47
C ASN A 19 2.90 -7.87 -3.34
N ALA A 20 1.75 -8.51 -3.21
CA ALA A 20 1.54 -9.61 -2.27
C ALA A 20 2.44 -10.82 -2.62
N GLY A 21 2.58 -11.14 -3.91
CA GLY A 21 3.51 -12.16 -4.40
C GLY A 21 4.98 -11.84 -4.07
N GLN A 22 5.40 -10.58 -4.20
CA GLN A 22 6.73 -10.13 -3.77
C GLN A 22 6.93 -10.30 -2.26
N ALA A 23 5.90 -10.02 -1.45
CA ALA A 23 5.95 -10.23 0.00
C ALA A 23 6.13 -11.71 0.36
N ALA A 24 5.37 -12.60 -0.30
CA ALA A 24 5.46 -14.04 -0.11
C ALA A 24 6.83 -14.59 -0.54
N SER A 25 7.35 -14.15 -1.69
CA SER A 25 8.67 -14.55 -2.19
C SER A 25 9.79 -14.10 -1.25
N ALA A 26 9.73 -12.87 -0.73
CA ALA A 26 10.67 -12.40 0.28
C ALA A 26 10.57 -13.24 1.57
N LEU A 27 9.36 -13.52 2.05
CA LEU A 27 9.14 -14.32 3.26
C LEU A 27 9.64 -15.77 3.14
N HIS A 28 9.70 -16.33 1.94
CA HIS A 28 10.10 -17.72 1.75
C HIS A 28 11.52 -18.03 2.25
N VAL A 29 12.41 -17.03 2.30
CA VAL A 29 13.78 -17.18 2.80
C VAL A 29 13.84 -17.15 4.34
N MET A 30 12.82 -16.61 5.01
CA MET A 30 12.81 -16.41 6.47
C MET A 30 12.98 -17.72 7.27
N PRO A 31 12.27 -18.82 6.97
CA PRO A 31 12.43 -20.07 7.72
C PRO A 31 13.85 -20.63 7.62
N ILE A 32 14.50 -20.48 6.47
CA ILE A 32 15.89 -20.93 6.26
C ILE A 32 16.83 -20.14 7.18
N LEU A 33 16.65 -18.82 7.24
CA LEU A 33 17.44 -17.94 8.11
C LEU A 33 17.22 -18.26 9.60
N GLN A 34 15.97 -18.51 10.00
CA GLN A 34 15.64 -18.87 11.37
C GLN A 34 16.30 -20.20 11.79
N VAL A 35 16.23 -21.23 10.93
CA VAL A 35 16.91 -22.51 11.18
C VAL A 35 18.42 -22.32 11.24
N TYR A 36 18.99 -21.48 10.38
CA TYR A 36 20.42 -21.20 10.39
C TYR A 36 20.86 -20.47 11.66
N GLN A 37 20.14 -19.42 12.07
CA GLN A 37 20.37 -18.71 13.33
C GLN A 37 20.28 -19.66 14.54
N ALA A 38 19.29 -20.56 14.58
CA ALA A 38 19.16 -21.56 15.65
C ALA A 38 20.36 -22.51 15.72
N LYS A 39 20.90 -22.93 14.57
CA LYS A 39 22.12 -23.76 14.52
C LYS A 39 23.36 -23.01 15.04
N LEU A 40 23.50 -21.74 14.67
CA LEU A 40 24.61 -20.90 15.16
C LEU A 40 24.52 -20.67 16.66
N LEU A 41 23.33 -20.37 17.18
CA LEU A 41 23.09 -20.22 18.61
C LEU A 41 23.41 -21.51 19.38
N LYS A 42 22.98 -22.66 18.86
CA LYS A 42 23.32 -23.97 19.41
C LYS A 42 24.83 -24.21 19.44
N SER A 43 25.55 -23.85 18.38
CA SER A 43 27.01 -24.01 18.36
C SER A 43 27.74 -23.13 19.38
N LEU A 44 27.23 -21.92 19.65
CA LEU A 44 27.77 -21.03 20.70
C LEU A 44 27.52 -21.58 22.10
N ASP A 45 26.36 -22.22 22.31
CA ASP A 45 26.01 -22.88 23.57
C ASP A 45 26.92 -24.09 23.84
N GLU A 46 27.18 -24.90 22.81
CA GLU A 46 27.97 -26.14 22.93
C GLU A 46 29.49 -25.90 22.97
N SER A 47 30.00 -24.95 22.17
CA SER A 47 31.45 -24.76 21.95
C SER A 47 32.01 -23.52 22.64
N GLY A 48 31.16 -22.71 23.26
CA GLY A 48 31.53 -21.44 23.87
C GLY A 48 31.70 -20.30 22.86
N PRO A 49 32.16 -19.11 23.32
CA PRO A 49 32.23 -17.91 22.51
C PRO A 49 33.22 -18.04 21.34
N ASP A 50 32.70 -18.09 20.11
CA ASP A 50 33.50 -18.06 18.88
C ASP A 50 33.21 -16.76 18.09
N PRO A 51 34.20 -15.87 17.91
CA PRO A 51 34.06 -14.63 17.13
C PRO A 51 33.54 -14.83 15.70
N GLU A 52 33.90 -15.91 15.01
CA GLU A 52 33.44 -16.16 13.64
C GLU A 52 31.97 -16.62 13.62
N VAL A 53 31.55 -17.44 14.58
CA VAL A 53 30.14 -17.83 14.74
C VAL A 53 29.28 -16.61 15.10
N PHE A 54 29.76 -15.69 15.95
CA PHE A 54 29.06 -14.43 16.25
C PHE A 54 28.90 -13.53 15.02
N LYS A 55 29.94 -13.44 14.20
CA LYS A 55 29.92 -12.66 12.94
C LYS A 55 28.91 -13.25 11.96
N GLU A 56 28.84 -14.57 11.86
CA GLU A 56 27.87 -15.23 10.99
C GLU A 56 26.43 -15.10 11.53
N LEU A 57 26.24 -15.17 12.86
CA LEU A 57 24.95 -14.90 13.50
C LEU A 57 24.48 -13.47 13.21
N ARG A 58 25.38 -12.49 13.27
CA ARG A 58 25.08 -11.09 12.91
C ARG A 58 24.67 -10.97 11.44
N ARG A 59 25.37 -11.65 10.53
CA ARG A 59 25.03 -11.68 9.09
C ARG A 59 23.66 -12.28 8.82
N ALA A 60 23.37 -13.44 9.41
CA ALA A 60 22.08 -14.10 9.30
C ALA A 60 20.94 -13.21 9.82
N THR A 61 21.20 -12.49 10.93
CA THR A 61 20.24 -11.55 11.52
C THR A 61 20.02 -10.31 10.66
N ASP A 62 21.07 -9.70 10.11
CA ASP A 62 20.94 -8.57 9.18
C ASP A 62 20.12 -8.98 7.95
N LEU A 63 20.38 -10.18 7.41
CA LEU A 63 19.63 -10.72 6.28
C LEU A 63 18.15 -10.95 6.64
N ALA A 64 17.84 -11.48 7.82
CA ALA A 64 16.47 -11.65 8.29
C ALA A 64 15.74 -10.29 8.45
N LEU A 65 16.41 -9.27 8.98
CA LEU A 65 15.86 -7.92 9.10
C LEU A 65 15.60 -7.28 7.74
N ARG A 66 16.52 -7.42 6.77
CA ARG A 66 16.34 -6.94 5.40
C ARG A 66 15.15 -7.61 4.72
N THR A 67 15.03 -8.93 4.85
CA THR A 67 13.90 -9.70 4.33
C THR A 67 12.59 -9.20 4.94
N THR A 68 12.52 -9.04 6.26
CA THR A 68 11.33 -8.50 6.95
C THR A 68 10.96 -7.11 6.45
N LYS A 69 11.95 -6.22 6.29
CA LYS A 69 11.75 -4.87 5.75
C LYS A 69 11.21 -4.91 4.33
N MET A 70 11.73 -5.78 3.46
CA MET A 70 11.23 -5.93 2.09
C MET A 70 9.79 -6.44 2.08
N THR A 71 9.47 -7.44 2.89
CA THR A 71 8.11 -7.95 3.07
C THR A 71 7.16 -6.87 3.57
N ALA A 72 7.48 -6.16 4.65
CA ALA A 72 6.63 -5.11 5.21
C ALA A 72 6.36 -4.01 4.17
N ARG A 73 7.37 -3.61 3.40
CA ARG A 73 7.21 -2.66 2.30
C ARG A 73 6.30 -3.19 1.19
N ALA A 74 6.45 -4.46 0.81
CA ALA A 74 5.62 -5.07 -0.22
C ALA A 74 4.15 -5.20 0.22
N ILE A 75 3.90 -5.58 1.48
CA ILE A 75 2.58 -5.60 2.09
C ILE A 75 1.98 -4.19 2.13
N GLY A 76 2.73 -3.19 2.59
CA GLY A 76 2.26 -1.80 2.62
C GLY A 76 1.88 -1.27 1.24
N ARG A 77 2.67 -1.59 0.19
CA ARG A 77 2.30 -1.27 -1.20
C ARG A 77 1.06 -2.02 -1.67
N SER A 78 0.87 -3.27 -1.26
CA SER A 78 -0.33 -4.05 -1.58
C SER A 78 -1.57 -3.42 -0.95
N MET A 79 -1.50 -3.04 0.33
CA MET A 79 -2.57 -2.34 1.05
C MET A 79 -2.91 -0.99 0.41
N GLY A 80 -1.90 -0.18 0.09
CA GLY A 80 -2.13 1.10 -0.60
C GLY A 80 -2.84 0.92 -1.95
N ASN A 81 -2.46 -0.10 -2.72
CA ASN A 81 -3.15 -0.43 -3.97
C ASN A 81 -4.60 -0.89 -3.76
N LEU A 82 -4.89 -1.60 -2.67
CA LEU A 82 -6.25 -2.02 -2.33
C LEU A 82 -7.13 -0.82 -1.99
N VAL A 83 -6.62 0.15 -1.22
CA VAL A 83 -7.37 1.39 -0.92
C VAL A 83 -7.68 2.17 -2.20
N VAL A 84 -6.72 2.28 -3.13
CA VAL A 84 -6.95 2.93 -4.43
C VAL A 84 -7.98 2.18 -5.28
N LEU A 85 -7.98 0.85 -5.22
CA LEU A 85 -8.99 0.02 -5.88
C LEU A 85 -10.38 0.28 -5.32
N ASP A 86 -10.52 0.29 -3.99
CA ASP A 86 -11.79 0.58 -3.32
C ASP A 86 -12.28 1.98 -3.67
N ARG A 87 -11.41 3.01 -3.60
CA ARG A 87 -11.76 4.37 -4.02
C ARG A 87 -12.30 4.43 -5.45
N HIS A 88 -11.61 3.75 -6.37
CA HIS A 88 -12.04 3.72 -7.76
C HIS A 88 -13.38 2.99 -7.94
N LEU A 89 -13.63 1.91 -7.20
CA LEU A 89 -14.91 1.22 -7.22
C LEU A 89 -16.03 2.13 -6.73
N TRP A 90 -15.85 2.76 -5.57
CA TRP A 90 -16.84 3.67 -4.98
C TRP A 90 -17.17 4.84 -5.93
N LEU A 91 -16.16 5.51 -6.50
CA LEU A 91 -16.37 6.62 -7.43
C LEU A 91 -16.99 6.20 -8.77
N THR A 92 -16.74 4.97 -9.23
CA THR A 92 -17.42 4.44 -10.44
C THR A 92 -18.92 4.25 -10.20
N LEU A 93 -19.36 4.11 -8.94
CA LEU A 93 -20.76 3.93 -8.57
C LEU A 93 -21.46 5.24 -8.23
N THR A 94 -20.73 6.36 -8.13
CA THR A 94 -21.31 7.69 -7.90
C THR A 94 -21.61 8.36 -9.23
N GLU A 95 -22.74 9.08 -9.31
CA GLU A 95 -23.13 9.90 -10.47
C GLU A 95 -22.39 11.25 -10.52
N LEU A 96 -21.09 11.26 -10.20
CA LEU A 96 -20.25 12.47 -10.21
C LEU A 96 -19.66 12.70 -11.61
N GLU A 97 -19.33 13.96 -11.93
CA GLU A 97 -18.62 14.26 -13.18
C GLU A 97 -17.20 13.68 -13.15
N ASP A 98 -16.69 13.31 -14.33
CA ASP A 98 -15.35 12.70 -14.47
C ASP A 98 -14.24 13.58 -13.88
N THR A 99 -14.39 14.91 -13.95
CA THR A 99 -13.44 15.88 -13.39
C THR A 99 -13.36 15.80 -11.86
N GLU A 100 -14.51 15.65 -11.20
CA GLU A 100 -14.62 15.54 -9.74
C GLU A 100 -14.11 14.18 -9.25
N ASN A 101 -14.42 13.12 -9.99
CA ASN A 101 -13.91 11.77 -9.74
C ASN A 101 -12.38 11.72 -9.79
N MET A 102 -11.76 12.38 -10.77
CA MET A 102 -10.30 12.41 -10.90
C MET A 102 -9.64 13.19 -9.76
N ALA A 103 -10.23 14.31 -9.34
CA ALA A 103 -9.73 15.08 -8.19
C ALA A 103 -9.76 14.26 -6.89
N LEU A 104 -10.82 13.47 -6.66
CA LEU A 104 -10.94 12.61 -5.48
C LEU A 104 -10.00 11.39 -5.51
N LEU A 105 -9.64 10.88 -6.70
CA LEU A 105 -8.68 9.79 -6.85
C LEU A 105 -7.23 10.22 -6.58
N ASP A 106 -6.87 11.44 -6.98
CA ASP A 106 -5.51 11.98 -6.83
C ASP A 106 -5.22 12.52 -5.43
N ALA A 107 -6.25 12.71 -4.60
CA ALA A 107 -6.09 13.12 -3.22
C ALA A 107 -5.29 12.07 -2.41
N PRO A 108 -4.41 12.50 -1.48
CA PRO A 108 -3.65 11.59 -0.64
C PRO A 108 -4.56 10.65 0.18
N VAL A 109 -4.05 9.46 0.49
CA VAL A 109 -4.75 8.50 1.36
C VAL A 109 -4.59 8.94 2.81
N ASP A 110 -5.71 9.29 3.45
CA ASP A 110 -5.76 9.61 4.86
C ASP A 110 -6.07 8.35 5.69
N PRO A 111 -5.29 8.04 6.74
CA PRO A 111 -5.49 6.83 7.55
C PRO A 111 -6.78 6.87 8.39
N SER A 112 -7.42 8.03 8.54
CA SER A 112 -8.66 8.22 9.33
C SER A 112 -9.93 8.33 8.48
N GLY A 113 -9.84 8.18 7.15
CA GLY A 113 -11.01 8.09 6.26
C GLY A 113 -10.65 7.96 4.77
N LEU A 114 -11.45 7.19 4.02
CA LEU A 114 -11.16 6.85 2.62
C LEU A 114 -11.07 8.08 1.72
N PHE A 115 -11.77 9.18 2.00
CA PHE A 115 -11.72 10.41 1.19
C PHE A 115 -11.65 11.71 2.02
N ARG A 116 -11.38 11.61 3.34
CA ARG A 116 -11.64 12.67 4.33
C ARG A 116 -11.22 14.08 3.87
N VAL A 117 -9.94 14.27 3.57
CA VAL A 117 -9.38 15.58 3.16
C VAL A 117 -10.02 16.08 1.86
N ALA A 118 -10.30 15.18 0.92
CA ALA A 118 -10.87 15.52 -0.38
C ALA A 118 -12.36 15.89 -0.29
N VAL A 119 -13.09 15.21 0.60
CA VAL A 119 -14.50 15.50 0.88
C VAL A 119 -14.64 16.83 1.62
N GLU A 120 -13.78 17.11 2.60
CA GLU A 120 -13.79 18.40 3.33
C GLU A 120 -13.65 19.57 2.34
N THR A 121 -12.68 19.51 1.41
CA THR A 121 -12.50 20.53 0.37
C THR A 121 -13.67 20.63 -0.62
N PHE A 122 -14.29 19.50 -0.97
CA PHE A 122 -15.48 19.48 -1.82
C PHE A 122 -16.69 20.10 -1.12
N THR A 123 -16.89 19.80 0.16
CA THR A 123 -17.99 20.36 0.95
C THR A 123 -17.85 21.87 1.17
N GLU A 124 -16.61 22.37 1.30
CA GLU A 124 -16.33 23.80 1.43
C GLU A 124 -16.65 24.57 0.14
N THR A 125 -16.21 24.06 -1.01
CA THR A 125 -16.51 24.66 -2.34
C THR A 125 -18.00 24.59 -2.68
N SER A 126 -18.67 23.50 -2.29
CA SER A 126 -20.12 23.34 -2.43
C SER A 126 -20.89 24.34 -1.55
N ALA A 127 -20.41 24.61 -0.34
CA ALA A 127 -21.03 25.55 0.59
C ALA A 127 -20.83 27.02 0.16
N GLU A 128 -19.66 27.39 -0.35
CA GLU A 128 -19.39 28.72 -0.93
C GLU A 128 -20.30 29.01 -2.14
N THR A 129 -20.55 28.00 -2.98
CA THR A 129 -21.43 28.12 -4.16
C THR A 129 -22.88 28.40 -3.77
N ILE A 130 -23.36 27.87 -2.63
CA ILE A 130 -24.73 28.10 -2.14
C ILE A 130 -24.86 29.48 -1.48
N GLN A 131 -23.80 30.04 -0.89
CA GLN A 131 -23.83 31.37 -0.26
C GLN A 131 -23.66 32.53 -1.25
N GLY A 132 -23.18 32.30 -2.47
CA GLY A 132 -23.02 33.33 -3.52
C GLY A 132 -24.32 33.77 -4.22
N HIS A 133 -25.46 33.14 -3.95
CA HIS A 133 -26.74 33.49 -4.56
C HIS A 133 -27.51 34.53 -3.72
N GLN A 134 -27.06 35.78 -3.76
CA GLN A 134 -27.80 36.91 -3.20
C GLN A 134 -28.95 37.32 -4.15
N PRO A 135 -30.22 37.41 -3.71
CA PRO A 135 -31.30 37.87 -4.58
C PRO A 135 -31.13 39.37 -4.87
N LEU A 136 -31.25 39.75 -6.14
CA LEU A 136 -31.30 41.16 -6.58
C LEU A 136 -32.42 41.91 -5.83
N PRO A 137 -32.15 43.10 -5.26
CA PRO A 137 -33.21 43.91 -4.67
C PRO A 137 -34.16 44.42 -5.75
N ALA A 138 -35.45 44.37 -5.44
CA ALA A 138 -36.58 44.79 -6.28
C ALA A 138 -36.62 46.31 -6.51
#